data_AF-A0ABD1DRP8-F1
#
_entry.id   AF-A0ABD1DRP8-F1
#
_cell.length_a   1.000
_cell.length_b   1.000
_cell.length_c   1.000
_cell.angle_alpha   90.00
_cell.angle_beta   90.00
_cell.angle_gamma   90.00
#
_symmetry.space_group_name_H-M   'P 1'
#
loop_
_entity.id
_entity.type
_entity.pdbx_description
1 polymer ?
#
loop_
_entity_poly.entity_id
_entity_poly.type
_entity_poly.pdbx_seq_one_letter_code
_entity_poly.pdbx_strand_id
1 'polypeptide(L)'
;MVLQQGHGGWNPRMGEYLSKIGIVHRITDKGDIRAQYEGCANRRTFRPAALVEIYSFNVGDIVTFITDAGKMQQLQKGHGEWVETMHHVLGKSGKVIKIYGDGDLRVQQLDDDLAWTVNPKCVKLERALISQATATERSNSMMDLSNQRTNEHHMTPLSGLSGTSAADRLVREAAQGNMDFVQNYLR
;
A
#
# COMPACT_ATOMS: atom_id res chain seq x y z
N MET A 1 -22.87 -12.07 8.32
CA MET A 1 -22.85 -11.11 7.18
C MET A 1 -23.22 -9.65 7.57
N VAL A 2 -23.32 -9.29 8.86
CA VAL A 2 -23.70 -7.92 9.29
C VAL A 2 -22.53 -6.92 9.25
N LEU A 3 -21.29 -7.40 9.35
CA LEU A 3 -20.11 -6.54 9.57
C LEU A 3 -19.82 -5.53 8.44
N GLN A 4 -20.25 -5.83 7.21
CA GLN A 4 -19.97 -5.04 6.02
C GLN A 4 -21.11 -4.09 5.60
N GLN A 5 -22.25 -4.13 6.29
CA GLN A 5 -23.38 -3.26 5.97
C GLN A 5 -22.98 -1.79 6.22
N GLY A 6 -23.12 -0.95 5.19
CA GLY A 6 -22.66 0.45 5.23
C GLY A 6 -21.16 0.66 4.95
N HIS A 7 -20.39 -0.40 4.78
CA HIS A 7 -18.92 -0.38 4.64
C HIS A 7 -18.45 -1.05 3.33
N GLY A 8 -19.19 -0.83 2.24
CA GLY A 8 -18.94 -1.43 0.92
C GLY A 8 -19.72 -2.73 0.66
N GLY A 9 -20.42 -3.26 1.66
CA GLY A 9 -21.28 -4.44 1.52
C GLY A 9 -20.51 -5.75 1.38
N TRP A 10 -21.26 -6.84 1.29
CA TRP A 10 -20.73 -8.17 0.98
C TRP A 10 -21.20 -8.57 -0.42
N ASN A 11 -20.29 -9.11 -1.23
CA ASN A 11 -20.65 -9.82 -2.47
C ASN A 11 -19.99 -11.21 -2.49
N PRO A 12 -20.56 -12.22 -3.19
CA PRO A 12 -20.03 -13.59 -3.17
C PRO A 12 -18.55 -13.72 -3.57
N ARG A 13 -18.05 -12.87 -4.48
CA ARG A 13 -16.62 -12.87 -4.88
C ARG A 13 -15.68 -12.48 -3.74
N MET A 14 -16.18 -11.84 -2.68
CA MET A 14 -15.38 -11.58 -1.49
C MET A 14 -14.99 -12.87 -0.74
N GLY A 15 -15.77 -13.94 -0.91
CA GLY A 15 -15.46 -15.26 -0.36
C GLY A 15 -14.11 -15.81 -0.83
N GLU A 16 -13.68 -15.46 -2.05
CA GLU A 16 -12.42 -15.89 -2.65
C GLU A 16 -11.17 -15.32 -1.93
N TYR A 17 -11.35 -14.34 -1.04
CA TYR A 17 -10.26 -13.66 -0.33
C TYR A 17 -10.24 -13.94 1.18
N LEU A 18 -11.16 -14.76 1.71
CA LEU A 18 -11.24 -15.03 3.15
C LEU A 18 -9.95 -15.62 3.73
N SER A 19 -9.20 -16.37 2.92
CA SER A 19 -7.92 -16.99 3.31
C SER A 19 -6.70 -16.35 2.64
N LYS A 20 -6.84 -15.16 2.05
CA LYS A 20 -5.75 -14.46 1.35
C LYS A 20 -5.27 -13.26 2.13
N ILE A 21 -3.97 -12.97 2.03
CA ILE A 21 -3.38 -11.75 2.59
C ILE A 21 -3.58 -10.62 1.57
N GLY A 22 -4.20 -9.53 2.02
CA GLY A 22 -4.38 -8.31 1.25
C GLY A 22 -3.46 -7.20 1.75
N ILE A 23 -3.02 -6.33 0.85
CA ILE A 23 -2.25 -5.14 1.21
C ILE A 23 -3.21 -3.97 1.41
N VAL A 24 -3.11 -3.29 2.55
CA VAL A 24 -3.87 -2.05 2.77
C VAL A 24 -3.43 -0.99 1.76
N HIS A 25 -4.36 -0.55 0.92
CA HIS A 25 -4.12 0.53 -0.03
C HIS A 25 -4.37 1.90 0.59
N ARG A 26 -5.49 2.07 1.31
CA ARG A 26 -5.78 3.30 2.07
C ARG A 26 -6.83 3.05 3.15
N ILE A 27 -6.89 3.98 4.11
CA ILE A 27 -8.00 4.12 5.04
C ILE A 27 -8.92 5.24 4.50
N THR A 28 -10.23 5.02 4.49
CA THR A 28 -11.21 6.02 4.03
C THR A 28 -11.42 7.10 5.09
N ASP A 29 -12.07 8.19 4.71
CA ASP A 29 -12.59 9.23 5.61
C ASP A 29 -13.49 8.67 6.72
N LYS A 30 -14.25 7.60 6.41
CA LYS A 30 -15.10 6.89 7.38
C LYS A 30 -14.35 5.86 8.23
N GLY A 31 -13.04 5.71 8.05
CA GLY A 31 -12.21 4.74 8.77
C GLY A 31 -12.25 3.32 8.21
N ASP A 32 -12.81 3.11 7.01
CA ASP A 32 -12.82 1.79 6.37
C ASP A 32 -11.49 1.49 5.68
N ILE A 33 -11.13 0.21 5.63
CA ILE A 33 -9.89 -0.26 5.04
C ILE A 33 -10.14 -0.65 3.59
N ARG A 34 -9.52 0.05 2.64
CA ARG A 34 -9.51 -0.36 1.24
C ARG A 34 -8.27 -1.21 0.99
N ALA A 35 -8.46 -2.51 0.78
CA ALA A 35 -7.38 -3.48 0.58
C ALA A 35 -7.29 -3.97 -0.88
N GLN A 36 -6.08 -4.32 -1.29
CA GLN A 36 -5.72 -4.88 -2.58
C GLN A 36 -5.26 -6.33 -2.40
N TYR A 37 -5.88 -7.26 -3.14
CA TYR A 37 -5.46 -8.66 -3.15
C TYR A 37 -4.74 -8.99 -4.46
N GLU A 38 -3.85 -9.97 -4.41
CA GLU A 38 -3.19 -10.51 -5.60
C GLU A 38 -4.22 -11.07 -6.59
N GLY A 39 -3.99 -10.83 -7.89
CA GLY A 39 -4.89 -11.27 -8.97
C GLY A 39 -6.23 -10.53 -9.02
N CYS A 40 -6.47 -9.53 -8.17
CA CYS A 40 -7.69 -8.73 -8.21
C CYS A 40 -7.40 -7.33 -8.78
N ALA A 41 -7.98 -6.94 -9.91
CA ALA A 41 -7.85 -5.55 -10.37
C ALA A 41 -8.61 -4.56 -9.44
N ASN A 42 -9.66 -5.04 -8.78
CA ASN A 42 -10.55 -4.21 -7.98
C ASN A 42 -10.19 -4.25 -6.49
N ARG A 43 -9.98 -3.10 -5.89
CA ARG A 43 -9.80 -2.97 -4.43
C ARG A 43 -11.12 -3.22 -3.70
N ARG A 44 -11.08 -3.82 -2.51
CA ARG A 44 -12.26 -4.09 -1.68
C ARG A 44 -12.22 -3.22 -0.42
N THR A 45 -13.38 -2.71 -0.03
CA THR A 45 -13.55 -1.93 1.21
C THR A 45 -14.04 -2.85 2.31
N PHE A 46 -13.36 -2.81 3.45
CA PHE A 46 -13.70 -3.60 4.63
C PHE A 46 -13.85 -2.70 5.83
N ARG A 47 -14.80 -3.02 6.69
CA ARG A 47 -14.81 -2.51 8.05
C ARG A 47 -13.55 -3.02 8.77
N PRO A 48 -12.85 -2.21 9.58
CA PRO A 48 -11.64 -2.64 10.27
C PRO A 48 -11.79 -3.93 11.08
N ALA A 49 -12.94 -4.11 11.74
CA ALA A 49 -13.25 -5.30 12.53
C ALA A 49 -13.37 -6.61 11.70
N ALA A 50 -13.44 -6.52 10.37
CA ALA A 50 -13.46 -7.68 9.47
C ALA A 50 -12.05 -8.18 9.12
N LEU A 51 -11.01 -7.43 9.50
CA LEU A 51 -9.62 -7.73 9.16
C LEU A 51 -8.80 -7.96 10.42
N VAL A 52 -7.78 -8.81 10.28
CA VAL A 52 -6.71 -8.95 11.26
C VAL A 52 -5.45 -8.40 10.61
N GLU A 53 -4.72 -7.55 11.33
CA GLU A 53 -3.42 -7.06 10.87
C GLU A 53 -2.41 -8.21 10.93
N ILE A 54 -1.76 -8.48 9.79
CA ILE A 54 -0.68 -9.46 9.69
C ILE A 54 0.63 -8.69 9.58
N TYR A 55 1.54 -8.95 10.50
CA TYR A 55 2.90 -8.43 10.42
C TYR A 55 3.72 -9.38 9.54
N SER A 56 3.99 -8.97 8.30
CA SER A 56 4.88 -9.71 7.40
C SER A 56 6.28 -9.12 7.47
N PHE A 57 7.20 -9.86 8.09
CA PHE A 57 8.63 -9.59 8.11
C PHE A 57 9.37 -10.70 7.39
N ASN A 58 10.53 -10.37 6.83
CA ASN A 58 11.49 -11.31 6.27
C ASN A 58 12.82 -11.21 7.02
N VAL A 59 13.58 -12.30 7.02
CA VAL A 59 14.98 -12.24 7.47
C VAL A 59 15.74 -11.30 6.54
N GLY A 60 16.44 -10.33 7.12
CA GLY A 60 17.14 -9.27 6.41
C GLY A 60 16.44 -7.92 6.44
N ASP A 61 15.15 -7.87 6.80
CA ASP A 61 14.41 -6.61 6.88
C ASP A 61 15.02 -5.68 7.93
N ILE A 62 15.09 -4.38 7.58
CA ILE A 62 15.46 -3.33 8.52
C ILE A 62 14.20 -2.85 9.21
N VAL A 63 14.25 -2.78 10.53
CA VAL A 63 13.11 -2.41 11.38
C VAL A 63 13.54 -1.41 12.43
N THR A 64 12.64 -0.52 12.81
CA THR A 64 12.83 0.43 13.91
C THR A 64 12.04 -0.04 15.12
N PHE A 65 12.67 -0.12 16.28
CA PHE A 65 12.00 -0.43 17.55
C PHE A 65 11.06 0.71 17.95
N ILE A 66 9.95 0.38 18.60
CA ILE A 66 9.06 1.41 19.16
C ILE A 66 9.78 2.24 20.22
N THR A 67 9.33 3.48 20.40
CA THR A 67 9.91 4.44 21.35
C THR A 67 9.27 4.36 22.74
N ASP A 68 8.08 3.77 22.85
CA ASP A 68 7.31 3.70 24.08
C ASP A 68 7.69 2.44 24.88
N ALA A 69 8.46 2.65 25.96
CA ALA A 69 8.92 1.61 26.86
C ALA A 69 7.76 0.83 27.51
N GLY A 70 6.74 1.55 28.01
CA GLY A 70 5.60 0.93 28.70
C GLY A 70 4.79 0.04 27.78
N LYS A 71 4.60 0.49 26.53
CA LYS A 71 3.98 -0.33 25.48
C LYS A 71 4.83 -1.54 25.12
N MET A 72 6.14 -1.37 24.94
CA MET A 72 7.05 -2.48 24.62
C MET A 72 7.04 -3.55 25.71
N GLN A 73 7.10 -3.13 26.98
CA GLN A 73 7.03 -4.04 28.12
C GLN A 73 5.73 -4.84 28.14
N GLN A 74 4.59 -4.22 27.84
CA GLN A 74 3.31 -4.92 27.76
C GLN A 74 3.27 -5.94 26.61
N LEU A 75 3.79 -5.56 25.44
CA LEU A 75 3.84 -6.42 24.26
C LEU A 75 4.81 -7.61 24.39
N GLN A 76 5.84 -7.46 25.23
CA GLN A 76 6.86 -8.49 25.47
C GLN A 76 6.40 -9.62 26.40
N LYS A 77 5.28 -9.48 27.12
CA LYS A 77 4.78 -10.54 28.00
C LYS A 77 4.44 -11.79 27.19
N GLY A 78 5.12 -12.90 27.47
CA GLY A 78 4.99 -14.14 26.70
C GLY A 78 5.77 -14.17 25.38
N HIS A 79 6.57 -13.14 25.09
CA HIS A 79 7.27 -12.92 23.82
C HIS A 79 8.76 -12.58 24.04
N GLY A 80 9.49 -13.45 24.73
CA GLY A 80 10.91 -13.22 25.11
C GLY A 80 11.12 -12.36 26.35
N GLU A 81 10.03 -11.86 26.95
CA GLU A 81 9.99 -11.01 28.15
C GLU A 81 10.70 -9.65 27.99
N TRP A 82 10.41 -8.73 28.90
CA TRP A 82 11.09 -7.45 28.98
C TRP A 82 12.27 -7.54 29.95
N VAL A 83 13.42 -7.00 29.55
CA VAL A 83 14.57 -6.77 30.44
C VAL A 83 14.96 -5.31 30.40
N GLU A 84 15.44 -4.78 31.52
CA GLU A 84 15.70 -3.34 31.69
C GLU A 84 16.69 -2.76 30.66
N THR A 85 17.62 -3.58 30.19
CA THR A 85 18.59 -3.20 29.17
C THR A 85 17.95 -2.89 27.81
N MET A 86 16.71 -3.35 27.54
CA MET A 86 15.95 -3.03 26.32
C MET A 86 15.60 -1.54 26.22
N HIS A 87 15.68 -0.78 27.31
CA HIS A 87 15.48 0.67 27.24
C HIS A 87 16.46 1.36 26.27
N HIS A 88 17.63 0.76 26.05
CA HIS A 88 18.66 1.30 25.15
C HIS A 88 18.39 1.06 23.66
N VAL A 89 17.43 0.19 23.32
CA VAL A 89 17.08 -0.12 21.93
C VAL A 89 15.86 0.64 21.42
N LEU A 90 15.10 1.27 22.32
CA LEU A 90 13.91 2.06 21.96
C LEU A 90 14.23 3.12 20.90
N GLY A 91 13.44 3.12 19.81
CA GLY A 91 13.61 4.05 18.69
C GLY A 91 14.81 3.79 17.77
N LYS A 92 15.68 2.81 18.07
CA LYS A 92 16.82 2.49 17.21
C LYS A 92 16.41 1.59 16.05
N SER A 93 17.26 1.51 15.02
CA SER A 93 17.09 0.56 13.93
C SER A 93 17.87 -0.74 14.19
N GLY A 94 17.33 -1.83 13.64
CA GLY A 94 17.89 -3.16 13.71
C GLY A 94 17.54 -3.98 12.47
N LYS A 95 18.23 -5.11 12.31
CA LYS A 95 18.00 -6.07 11.24
C LYS A 95 17.36 -7.32 11.79
N VAL A 96 16.28 -7.79 11.16
CA VAL A 96 15.68 -9.09 11.47
C VAL A 96 16.65 -10.19 11.04
N ILE A 97 17.18 -10.95 11.99
CA ILE A 97 18.12 -12.05 11.73
C ILE A 97 17.47 -13.43 11.84
N LYS A 98 16.30 -13.53 12.49
CA LYS A 98 15.50 -14.76 12.57
C LYS A 98 14.03 -14.45 12.84
N ILE A 99 13.16 -15.32 12.35
CA ILE A 99 11.73 -15.36 12.67
C ILE A 99 11.44 -16.73 13.29
N TYR A 100 10.84 -16.75 14.48
CA TYR A 100 10.50 -17.96 15.21
C TYR A 100 9.15 -18.54 14.75
N GLY A 101 8.87 -19.79 15.12
CA GLY A 101 7.64 -20.49 14.68
C GLY A 101 6.34 -19.94 15.27
N ASP A 102 6.44 -19.21 16.38
CA ASP A 102 5.36 -18.44 17.01
C ASP A 102 5.19 -17.03 16.42
N GLY A 103 6.08 -16.65 15.49
CA GLY A 103 6.09 -15.34 14.84
C GLY A 103 7.01 -14.31 15.49
N ASP A 104 7.64 -14.59 16.63
CA ASP A 104 8.56 -13.65 17.27
C ASP A 104 9.79 -13.39 16.40
N LEU A 105 10.35 -12.20 16.55
CA LEU A 105 11.49 -11.74 15.77
C LEU A 105 12.75 -11.76 16.61
N ARG A 106 13.85 -12.27 16.07
CA ARG A 106 15.19 -11.96 16.56
C ARG A 106 15.73 -10.79 15.74
N VAL A 107 15.97 -9.66 16.39
CA VAL A 107 16.43 -8.41 15.75
C VAL A 107 17.77 -8.02 16.33
N GLN A 108 18.80 -7.93 15.48
CA GLN A 108 20.12 -7.42 15.83
C GLN A 108 20.16 -5.91 15.62
N GLN A 109 20.71 -5.14 16.56
CA GLN A 109 20.86 -3.69 16.39
C GLN A 109 21.83 -3.38 15.24
N LEU A 110 21.68 -2.21 14.61
CA LEU A 110 22.62 -1.76 13.59
C LEU A 110 23.84 -1.06 14.20
N ASP A 111 23.65 -0.40 15.34
CA ASP A 111 24.69 0.37 16.02
C ASP A 111 25.57 -0.50 16.95
N ASP A 112 25.11 -1.71 17.28
CA ASP A 112 25.77 -2.64 18.20
C ASP A 112 25.41 -4.08 17.82
N ASP A 113 26.25 -5.06 18.16
CA ASP A 113 26.03 -6.47 17.83
C ASP A 113 25.02 -7.17 18.76
N LEU A 114 24.37 -6.42 19.65
CA LEU A 114 23.32 -6.92 20.53
C LEU A 114 22.06 -7.32 19.74
N ALA A 115 21.46 -8.44 20.13
CA ALA A 115 20.24 -8.94 19.53
C ALA A 115 19.14 -9.21 20.56
N TRP A 116 17.91 -8.91 20.17
CA TRP A 116 16.73 -8.94 21.02
C TRP A 116 15.66 -9.86 20.41
N THR A 117 15.01 -10.65 21.24
CA THR A 117 13.80 -11.37 20.84
C THR A 117 12.61 -10.49 21.16
N VAL A 118 11.83 -10.15 20.16
CA VAL A 118 10.74 -9.20 20.31
C VAL A 118 9.46 -9.66 19.61
N ASN A 119 8.33 -9.31 20.21
CA ASN A 119 7.04 -9.36 19.57
C ASN A 119 7.08 -8.52 18.27
N PRO A 120 6.52 -8.99 17.14
CA PRO A 120 6.44 -8.23 15.88
C PRO A 120 5.87 -6.81 16.03
N LYS A 121 4.99 -6.58 17.02
CA LYS A 121 4.38 -5.28 17.33
C LYS A 121 5.34 -4.27 17.98
N CYS A 122 6.48 -4.73 18.48
CA CYS A 122 7.50 -3.89 19.09
C CYS A 122 8.41 -3.21 18.05
N VAL A 123 8.26 -3.55 16.77
CA VAL A 123 9.07 -2.99 15.68
C VAL A 123 8.20 -2.54 14.51
N LYS A 124 8.73 -1.63 13.70
CA LYS A 124 8.11 -1.16 12.46
C LYS A 124 9.07 -1.41 11.32
N LEU A 125 8.59 -2.02 10.24
CA LEU A 125 9.38 -2.20 9.02
C LEU A 125 9.80 -0.84 8.46
N GLU A 126 11.10 -0.64 8.31
CA GLU A 126 11.67 0.53 7.67
C GLU A 126 11.50 0.33 6.15
N ARG A 127 10.40 0.86 5.61
CA ARG A 127 10.17 0.79 4.17
C ARG A 127 11.23 1.67 3.50
N ALA A 128 12.14 1.04 2.77
CA ALA A 128 12.99 1.76 1.82
C ALA A 128 12.09 2.69 0.99
N LEU A 129 12.48 3.95 0.83
CA LEU A 129 11.73 5.03 0.16
C LEU A 129 11.35 4.71 -1.31
N ILE A 130 11.68 3.53 -1.79
CA ILE A 130 11.51 3.02 -3.16
C ILE A 130 10.04 2.67 -3.48
N SER A 131 9.13 2.58 -2.49
CA SER A 131 7.73 2.21 -2.75
C SER A 131 6.70 3.34 -2.66
N GLN A 132 7.10 4.58 -2.34
CA GLN A 132 6.16 5.72 -2.44
C GLN A 132 6.00 6.24 -3.87
N ALA A 133 7.00 6.03 -4.75
CA ALA A 133 6.91 6.41 -6.15
C ALA A 133 5.87 5.55 -6.93
N THR A 134 5.79 4.25 -6.65
CA THR A 134 4.85 3.35 -7.36
C THR A 134 3.42 3.39 -6.83
N ALA A 135 3.19 3.90 -5.62
CA ALA A 135 1.85 4.06 -5.03
C ALA A 135 1.14 5.35 -5.50
N THR A 136 1.91 6.38 -5.87
CA THR A 136 1.35 7.69 -6.22
C THR A 136 0.86 7.73 -7.68
N GLU A 137 1.52 7.02 -8.61
CA GLU A 137 1.16 7.05 -10.03
C GLU A 137 -0.12 6.29 -10.38
N ARG A 138 -0.57 5.34 -9.55
CA ARG A 138 -1.85 4.62 -9.76
C ARG A 138 -3.06 5.28 -9.09
N SER A 139 -2.89 6.43 -8.44
CA SER A 139 -3.96 7.06 -7.67
C SER A 139 -4.89 7.98 -8.48
N ASN A 140 -4.63 8.21 -9.78
CA ASN A 140 -5.35 9.21 -10.57
C ASN A 140 -6.09 8.67 -11.82
N SER A 141 -6.76 7.52 -11.75
CA SER A 141 -7.82 7.20 -12.74
C SER A 141 -9.14 6.83 -12.06
N MET A 142 -9.74 7.84 -11.42
CA MET A 142 -11.17 7.85 -11.17
C MET A 142 -11.82 8.54 -12.37
N MET A 143 -12.17 7.79 -13.41
CA MET A 143 -13.26 8.20 -14.29
C MET A 143 -14.37 7.16 -14.13
N ASP A 144 -15.45 7.66 -13.56
CA ASP A 144 -16.75 7.01 -13.40
C ASP A 144 -17.26 6.57 -14.78
N LEU A 145 -17.43 5.25 -14.96
CA LEU A 145 -18.16 4.68 -16.09
C LEU A 145 -19.24 3.76 -15.52
N SER A 146 -20.22 4.39 -14.89
CA SER A 146 -21.54 3.80 -14.71
C SER A 146 -22.49 4.37 -15.76
N ASN A 147 -23.24 3.47 -16.41
CA ASN A 147 -24.27 3.69 -17.44
C ASN A 147 -23.82 3.98 -18.87
N GLN A 148 -23.70 2.94 -19.70
CA GLN A 148 -24.67 2.73 -20.78
C GLN A 148 -24.56 1.34 -21.39
N ARG A 149 -25.71 0.69 -21.43
CA ARG A 149 -26.00 -0.57 -22.11
C ARG A 149 -26.47 -0.20 -23.51
N THR A 150 -25.73 -0.53 -24.56
CA THR A 150 -26.22 -0.99 -25.88
C THR A 150 -25.05 -1.22 -26.83
N ASN A 151 -25.17 -2.29 -27.63
CA ASN A 151 -24.38 -2.56 -28.83
C ASN A 151 -24.16 -1.30 -29.67
N GLU A 152 -22.98 -1.20 -30.30
CA GLU A 152 -22.73 -0.87 -31.72
C GLU A 152 -21.23 -0.56 -31.89
N HIS A 153 -20.56 -1.28 -32.79
CA HIS A 153 -19.17 -0.99 -33.16
C HIS A 153 -19.15 0.28 -34.03
N HIS A 154 -18.76 1.43 -33.47
CA HIS A 154 -18.45 2.62 -34.25
C HIS A 154 -17.11 3.24 -33.80
N MET A 155 -16.18 3.41 -34.75
CA MET A 155 -14.93 4.14 -34.54
C MET A 155 -15.23 5.64 -34.59
N THR A 156 -15.21 6.32 -33.45
CA THR A 156 -15.25 7.80 -33.37
C THR A 156 -13.86 8.39 -33.16
N PRO A 157 -13.47 9.46 -33.89
CA PRO A 157 -12.18 10.10 -33.72
C PRO A 157 -12.13 10.93 -32.43
N LEU A 158 -10.95 10.94 -31.80
CA LEU A 158 -10.68 11.52 -30.49
C LEU A 158 -10.66 13.07 -30.53
N SER A 159 -11.84 13.68 -30.57
CA SER A 159 -12.02 15.14 -30.43
C SER A 159 -12.38 15.49 -28.99
N GLY A 160 -11.42 15.50 -28.06
CA GLY A 160 -11.77 15.71 -26.65
C GLY A 160 -10.69 16.13 -25.66
N LEU A 161 -9.47 16.45 -26.10
CA LEU A 161 -8.44 17.00 -25.21
C LEU A 161 -8.22 18.47 -25.54
N SER A 162 -8.93 19.36 -24.84
CA SER A 162 -8.61 20.79 -24.77
C SER A 162 -7.50 20.98 -23.76
N GLY A 163 -6.26 20.73 -24.19
CA GLY A 163 -5.08 21.34 -23.60
C GLY A 163 -4.76 22.61 -24.38
N THR A 164 -4.64 23.75 -23.70
CA THR A 164 -4.34 25.05 -24.34
C THR A 164 -2.85 25.29 -24.53
N SER A 165 -2.01 24.28 -24.29
CA SER A 165 -0.57 24.43 -24.40
C SER A 165 -0.14 24.41 -25.86
N ALA A 166 0.95 25.11 -26.18
CA ALA A 166 1.52 25.08 -27.52
C ALA A 166 1.98 23.67 -27.94
N ALA A 167 2.31 22.80 -26.97
CA ALA A 167 2.60 21.40 -27.19
C ALA A 167 1.35 20.60 -27.62
N ASP A 168 0.18 20.86 -27.03
CA ASP A 168 -1.08 20.22 -27.43
C ASP A 168 -1.46 20.61 -28.86
N ARG A 169 -1.24 21.88 -29.22
CA ARG A 169 -1.47 22.37 -30.58
C ARG A 169 -0.53 21.68 -31.58
N LEU A 170 0.74 21.53 -31.24
CA LEU A 170 1.71 20.81 -32.09
C LEU A 170 1.29 19.36 -32.35
N VAL A 171 0.87 18.64 -31.31
CA VAL A 171 0.44 17.24 -31.41
C VAL A 171 -0.81 17.12 -32.29
N ARG A 172 -1.76 18.06 -32.18
CA ARG A 172 -2.96 18.06 -33.02
C ARG A 172 -2.64 18.31 -34.49
N GLU A 173 -1.80 19.30 -34.79
CA GLU A 173 -1.42 19.62 -36.18
C GLU A 173 -0.62 18.48 -36.81
N ALA A 174 0.26 17.82 -36.03
CA ALA A 174 0.97 16.61 -36.47
C ALA A 174 0.01 15.46 -36.77
N ALA A 175 -1.00 15.22 -35.92
CA ALA A 175 -2.01 14.18 -36.12
C ALA A 175 -2.90 14.43 -37.36
N GLN A 176 -3.04 15.69 -37.79
CA GLN A 176 -3.76 16.07 -39.00
C GLN A 176 -2.86 16.14 -40.24
N GLY A 177 -1.57 15.81 -40.11
CA GLY A 177 -0.61 15.78 -41.22
C GLY A 177 -0.11 17.16 -41.65
N ASN A 178 -0.32 18.20 -40.83
CA ASN A 178 0.09 19.57 -41.15
C ASN A 178 1.58 19.80 -40.85
N MET A 179 2.42 19.23 -41.71
CA MET A 179 3.88 19.18 -41.56
C MET A 179 4.55 20.56 -41.59
N ASP A 180 3.99 21.53 -42.31
CA ASP A 180 4.53 22.90 -42.41
C ASP A 180 4.45 23.63 -41.07
N PHE A 181 3.36 23.43 -40.32
CA PHE A 181 3.21 24.01 -38.98
C PHE A 181 4.20 23.37 -37.99
N VAL A 182 4.35 22.04 -38.04
CA VAL A 182 5.25 21.29 -37.16
C VAL A 182 6.71 21.68 -37.40
N GLN A 183 7.14 21.84 -38.65
CA GLN A 183 8.51 22.23 -38.98
C GLN A 183 8.84 23.66 -38.54
N ASN A 184 7.91 24.61 -38.68
CA ASN A 184 8.14 25.98 -38.25
C ASN A 184 8.15 26.15 -36.73
N TYR A 185 7.41 25.31 -36.00
CA TYR A 185 7.37 25.37 -34.53
C TYR A 185 8.63 24.76 -33.87
N LEU A 186 9.30 23.83 -34.55
CA LEU A 186 10.49 23.12 -34.03
C LEU A 186 11.82 23.81 -34.39
N ARG A 187 11.79 24.99 -35.00
CA ARG A 187 12.97 25.75 -35.44
C ARG A 187 13.30 26.89 -34.48
#